data_AF-A0ABD2XCH5-F1
#
_entry.id   AF-A0ABD2XCH5-F1
#
_cell.length_a   1.000
_cell.length_b   1.000
_cell.length_c   1.000
_cell.angle_alpha   90.00
_cell.angle_beta   90.00
_cell.angle_gamma   90.00
#
_symmetry.space_group_name_H-M   'P 1'
#
loop_
_entity.id
_entity.type
_entity.pdbx_description
1 polymer ?
#
loop_
_entity_poly.entity_id
_entity_poly.type
_entity_poly.pdbx_seq_one_letter_code
_entity_poly.pdbx_strand_id
1 'polypeptide(L)'
;MFPPSPNSLMEMSLQIGDPRNARLFFHELGFLTSRIFRDDDEDMHFLFYDADIVAKLVDDISTIMLDFTYNVCPVVPNANLQLRTVMCVYRGHAIPVLWFIISRKTTNAYRKMCSLIRELFATSNILMIVTDFELPLRVALRETFGATVYLI
;
A
#
# COMPACT_ATOMS: atom_id res chain seq x y z
N MET A 1 -15.39 6.10 1.08
CA MET A 1 -16.54 5.19 0.83
C MET A 1 -16.37 4.65 -0.58
N PHE A 2 -16.44 3.34 -0.78
CA PHE A 2 -16.31 2.71 -2.10
C PHE A 2 -17.54 3.01 -2.98
N PRO A 3 -17.41 3.03 -4.32
CA PRO A 3 -18.58 3.11 -5.19
C PRO A 3 -19.48 1.88 -4.98
N PRO A 4 -20.79 2.00 -5.24
CA PRO A 4 -21.69 0.85 -5.18
C PRO A 4 -21.28 -0.20 -6.21
N SER A 5 -21.43 -1.48 -5.87
CA SER A 5 -21.17 -2.58 -6.81
C SER A 5 -22.01 -2.39 -8.07
N PRO A 6 -21.39 -2.32 -9.27
CA PRO A 6 -22.13 -2.14 -10.51
C PRO A 6 -22.95 -3.40 -10.83
N ASN A 7 -24.16 -3.22 -11.32
CA ASN A 7 -25.04 -4.33 -11.75
C ASN A 7 -24.82 -4.72 -13.23
N SER A 8 -23.97 -3.97 -13.95
CA SER A 8 -23.65 -4.23 -15.35
C SER A 8 -22.26 -3.69 -15.72
N LEU A 9 -21.70 -4.17 -16.83
CA LEU A 9 -20.44 -3.66 -17.40
C LEU A 9 -20.55 -2.19 -17.83
N MET A 10 -21.73 -1.76 -18.28
CA MET A 10 -21.99 -0.36 -18.63
C MET A 10 -21.96 0.53 -17.38
N GLU A 11 -22.58 0.09 -16.29
CA GLU A 11 -22.53 0.82 -15.02
C GLU A 11 -21.09 0.90 -14.49
N MET A 12 -20.34 -0.20 -14.59
CA MET A 12 -18.92 -0.23 -14.26
C MET A 12 -18.10 0.75 -15.11
N SER A 13 -18.34 0.82 -16.43
CA SER A 13 -17.60 1.72 -17.31
C SER A 13 -17.88 3.20 -17.00
N LEU A 14 -19.12 3.54 -16.65
CA LEU A 14 -19.50 4.89 -16.21
C LEU A 14 -18.86 5.27 -14.88
N GLN A 15 -18.78 4.34 -13.92
CA GLN A 15 -18.10 4.56 -12.64
C GLN A 15 -16.60 4.80 -12.83
N ILE A 16 -15.94 4.05 -13.73
CA ILE A 16 -14.52 4.23 -14.04
C ILE A 16 -14.28 5.54 -14.81
N GLY A 17 -15.13 5.83 -15.80
CA GLY A 17 -15.03 6.98 -16.69
C GLY A 17 -15.47 8.32 -16.08
N ASP A 18 -15.81 8.35 -14.79
CA ASP A 18 -16.22 9.59 -14.11
C ASP A 18 -15.11 10.66 -14.25
N PRO A 19 -15.42 11.86 -14.79
CA PRO A 19 -14.45 12.94 -14.91
C PRO A 19 -13.78 13.35 -13.60
N ARG A 20 -14.41 13.09 -12.44
CA ARG A 20 -13.81 13.30 -11.12
C ARG A 20 -12.65 12.33 -10.84
N ASN A 21 -12.59 11.21 -11.55
CA ASN A 21 -11.50 10.24 -11.52
C ASN A 21 -10.43 10.54 -12.57
N ALA A 22 -10.61 11.56 -13.42
CA ALA A 22 -9.63 11.94 -14.44
C ALA A 22 -8.22 12.12 -13.85
N ARG A 23 -8.10 12.65 -12.62
CA ARG A 23 -6.79 12.80 -11.94
C ARG A 23 -6.04 11.49 -11.71
N LEU A 24 -6.73 10.34 -11.73
CA LEU A 24 -6.13 9.01 -11.59
C LEU A 24 -5.57 8.48 -12.91
N PHE A 25 -6.21 8.85 -14.02
CA PHE A 25 -5.89 8.33 -15.35
C PHE A 25 -5.08 9.30 -16.21
N PHE A 26 -5.06 10.58 -15.85
CA PHE A 26 -4.28 11.63 -16.52
C PHE A 26 -3.20 12.15 -15.56
N HIS A 27 -2.15 11.36 -15.39
CA HIS A 27 -0.92 11.77 -14.72
C HIS A 27 0.24 11.63 -15.70
N GLU A 28 1.18 12.58 -15.69
CA GLU A 28 2.44 12.42 -16.43
C GLU A 28 3.23 11.25 -15.85
N LEU A 29 3.93 10.49 -16.69
CA LEU A 29 4.76 9.39 -16.23
C LEU A 29 5.85 9.96 -15.29
N GLY A 30 5.72 9.69 -13.99
CA GLY A 30 6.69 10.10 -12.98
C GLY A 30 7.88 9.15 -12.89
N PHE A 31 8.89 9.56 -12.12
CA PHE A 31 10.03 8.71 -11.82
C PHE A 31 9.70 7.80 -10.63
N LEU A 32 9.97 6.50 -10.79
CA LEU A 32 9.90 5.56 -9.69
C LEU A 32 11.06 5.83 -8.71
N THR A 33 10.74 6.39 -7.56
CA THR A 33 11.66 6.53 -6.44
C THR A 33 11.93 5.15 -5.85
N SER A 34 13.19 4.83 -5.58
CA SER A 34 13.59 3.62 -4.89
C SER A 34 14.37 3.96 -3.62
N ARG A 35 14.07 3.26 -2.53
CA ARG A 35 14.73 3.40 -1.23
C ARG A 35 15.09 2.01 -0.70
N ILE A 36 16.35 1.83 -0.37
CA ILE A 36 16.82 0.67 0.39
C ILE A 36 16.69 1.00 1.88
N PHE A 37 16.18 0.08 2.67
CA PHE A 37 16.13 0.23 4.12
C PHE A 37 16.50 -1.08 4.82
N ARG A 38 16.91 -0.96 6.08
CA ARG A 38 17.17 -2.10 6.97
C ARG A 38 16.21 -2.08 8.15
N ASP A 39 15.80 -3.26 8.59
CA ASP A 39 15.10 -3.44 9.86
C ASP A 39 16.09 -3.55 11.03
N ASP A 40 15.57 -3.79 12.24
CA ASP A 40 16.37 -3.88 13.46
C ASP A 40 17.25 -5.14 13.51
N ASP A 41 16.99 -6.13 12.64
CA ASP A 41 17.79 -7.35 12.48
C ASP A 41 18.86 -7.18 11.38
N GLU A 42 19.04 -5.97 10.84
CA GLU A 42 19.91 -5.61 9.73
C GLU A 42 19.52 -6.26 8.39
N ASP A 43 18.33 -6.84 8.26
CA ASP A 43 17.84 -7.42 7.02
C ASP A 43 17.53 -6.31 6.01
N MET A 44 17.94 -6.52 4.75
CA MET A 44 17.76 -5.54 3.68
C MET A 44 16.41 -5.67 3.00
N HIS A 45 15.77 -4.53 2.76
CA HIS A 45 14.48 -4.40 2.10
C HIS A 45 14.47 -3.25 1.09
N PHE A 46 13.48 -3.25 0.21
CA PHE A 46 13.32 -2.23 -0.82
C PHE A 46 11.92 -1.62 -0.75
N LEU A 47 11.84 -0.32 -1.01
CA LEU A 47 10.61 0.44 -1.18
C LEU A 47 10.68 1.15 -2.53
N PHE A 48 9.62 1.05 -3.31
CA PHE A 48 9.41 1.78 -4.55
C PHE A 48 8.11 2.58 -4.47
N TYR A 49 8.11 3.82 -4.96
CA TYR A 49 6.93 4.66 -5.03
C TYR A 49 7.15 5.84 -5.99
N ASP A 50 6.07 6.48 -6.40
CA ASP A 50 6.11 7.76 -7.09
C ASP A 50 5.85 8.87 -6.06
N ALA A 51 6.83 9.75 -5.85
CA ALA A 51 6.75 10.79 -4.83
C ALA A 51 5.66 11.84 -5.14
N ASP A 52 5.41 12.12 -6.42
CA ASP A 52 4.40 13.08 -6.84
C ASP A 52 3.00 12.52 -6.61
N ILE A 53 2.80 11.23 -6.88
CA ILE A 53 1.53 10.54 -6.58
C ILE A 53 1.29 10.54 -5.07
N VAL A 54 2.28 10.20 -4.26
CA VAL A 54 2.16 10.21 -2.80
C VAL A 54 1.78 11.60 -2.28
N ALA A 55 2.49 12.65 -2.71
CA ALA A 55 2.24 14.02 -2.29
C ALA A 55 0.83 14.51 -2.69
N LYS A 56 0.30 14.06 -3.83
CA LYS A 56 -1.06 14.43 -4.29
C LYS A 56 -2.17 13.73 -3.51
N LEU A 57 -1.91 12.55 -2.99
CA LEU A 57 -2.93 11.73 -2.34
C LEU A 57 -2.93 11.88 -0.82
N VAL A 58 -1.80 12.26 -0.22
CA VAL A 58 -1.58 12.13 1.23
C VAL A 58 -2.70 12.72 2.09
N ASP A 59 -3.22 13.90 1.76
CA ASP A 59 -4.23 14.58 2.58
C ASP A 59 -5.64 13.95 2.45
N ASP A 60 -5.89 13.19 1.38
CA ASP A 60 -7.21 12.61 1.05
C ASP A 60 -7.32 11.12 1.41
N ILE A 61 -6.28 10.51 1.99
CA ILE A 61 -6.25 9.09 2.31
C ILE A 61 -6.75 8.84 3.74
N SER A 62 -7.90 8.17 3.86
CA SER A 62 -8.42 7.64 5.14
C SER A 62 -8.33 6.12 5.26
N THR A 63 -8.05 5.43 4.16
CA THR A 63 -8.07 3.97 4.10
C THR A 63 -6.93 3.45 3.24
N ILE A 64 -6.20 2.46 3.78
CA ILE A 64 -5.16 1.74 3.04
C ILE A 64 -5.48 0.25 3.03
N MET A 65 -5.07 -0.41 1.95
CA MET A 65 -5.19 -1.84 1.76
C MET A 65 -3.81 -2.40 1.47
N LEU A 66 -3.46 -3.52 2.09
CA LEU A 66 -2.19 -4.20 1.87
C LEU A 66 -2.47 -5.54 1.20
N ASP A 67 -1.78 -5.79 0.09
CA ASP A 67 -1.88 -7.02 -0.68
C ASP A 67 -0.49 -7.63 -0.94
N PHE A 68 -0.48 -8.96 -1.04
CA PHE A 68 0.71 -9.79 -0.82
C PHE A 68 0.90 -10.83 -1.91
N THR A 69 2.07 -10.80 -2.54
CA THR A 69 2.51 -11.93 -3.37
C THR A 69 3.04 -13.09 -2.52
N TYR A 70 2.90 -14.32 -3.01
CA TYR A 70 3.44 -15.51 -2.35
C TYR A 70 4.97 -15.59 -2.44
N ASN A 71 5.58 -15.34 -3.61
CA ASN A 71 7.03 -15.28 -3.84
C ASN A 71 7.32 -14.44 -5.09
N VAL A 72 8.33 -13.58 -5.02
CA VAL A 72 8.71 -12.69 -6.14
C VAL A 72 9.81 -13.29 -7.01
N CYS A 73 10.70 -14.12 -6.43
CA CYS A 73 11.80 -14.73 -7.17
C CYS A 73 12.02 -16.19 -6.75
N PRO A 74 11.50 -17.17 -7.51
CA PRO A 74 11.69 -18.59 -7.19
C PRO A 74 13.13 -19.08 -7.43
N VAL A 75 13.96 -18.29 -8.13
CA VAL A 75 15.29 -18.70 -8.59
C VAL A 75 16.38 -18.40 -7.55
N VAL A 76 16.12 -17.53 -6.57
CA VAL A 76 17.09 -17.24 -5.50
C VAL A 76 16.82 -18.19 -4.34
N PRO A 77 17.68 -19.21 -4.11
CA PRO A 77 17.46 -20.19 -3.06
C PRO A 77 17.43 -19.50 -1.68
N ASN A 78 16.48 -19.88 -0.83
CA ASN A 78 16.27 -19.32 0.52
C ASN A 78 15.87 -17.84 0.59
N ALA A 79 15.60 -17.18 -0.54
CA ALA A 79 15.08 -15.82 -0.55
C ALA A 79 13.54 -15.85 -0.62
N ASN A 80 12.90 -15.86 0.55
CA ASN A 80 11.45 -15.67 0.68
C ASN A 80 11.09 -14.19 0.45
N LEU A 81 11.48 -13.64 -0.70
CA LEU A 81 11.20 -12.26 -1.09
C LEU A 81 9.73 -12.15 -1.45
N GLN A 82 9.01 -11.30 -0.74
CA GLN A 82 7.61 -11.01 -1.02
C GLN A 82 7.44 -9.54 -1.42
N LEU A 83 6.73 -9.34 -2.53
CA LEU A 83 6.26 -8.04 -2.97
C LEU A 83 4.99 -7.75 -2.19
N ARG A 84 4.99 -6.59 -1.54
CA ARG A 84 3.90 -6.04 -0.76
C ARG A 84 3.43 -4.78 -1.48
N THR A 85 2.18 -4.77 -1.88
CA THR A 85 1.57 -3.61 -2.52
C THR A 85 0.74 -2.88 -1.48
N VAL A 86 1.02 -1.60 -1.27
CA VAL A 86 0.15 -0.71 -0.49
C VAL A 86 -0.73 0.04 -1.46
N MET A 87 -2.03 -0.20 -1.34
CA MET A 87 -3.05 0.51 -2.07
C MET A 87 -3.70 1.55 -1.15
N CYS A 88 -3.94 2.74 -1.68
CA CYS A 88 -4.75 3.74 -1.00
C CYS A 88 -6.14 3.80 -1.63
N VAL A 89 -7.16 4.00 -0.80
CA VAL A 89 -8.52 4.22 -1.29
C VAL A 89 -8.72 5.72 -1.50
N TYR A 90 -8.65 6.17 -2.75
CA TYR A 90 -8.89 7.55 -3.13
C TYR A 90 -10.19 7.62 -3.95
N ARG A 91 -11.13 8.46 -3.49
CA ARG A 91 -12.46 8.62 -4.10
C ARG A 91 -13.20 7.29 -4.36
N GLY A 92 -12.99 6.33 -3.46
CA GLY A 92 -13.62 5.01 -3.55
C GLY A 92 -12.89 4.01 -4.46
N HIS A 93 -11.78 4.40 -5.09
CA HIS A 93 -10.96 3.51 -5.90
C HIS A 93 -9.71 3.11 -5.12
N ALA A 94 -9.40 1.81 -5.09
CA ALA A 94 -8.14 1.32 -4.55
C ALA A 94 -7.04 1.47 -5.61
N ILE A 95 -5.95 2.14 -5.25
CA ILE A 95 -4.88 2.52 -6.18
C ILE A 95 -3.55 2.13 -5.56
N PRO A 96 -2.72 1.33 -6.24
CA PRO A 96 -1.40 0.99 -5.74
C PRO A 96 -0.49 2.22 -5.76
N VAL A 97 0.18 2.49 -4.65
CA VAL A 97 0.99 3.70 -4.47
C VAL A 97 2.39 3.41 -3.94
N LEU A 98 2.54 2.35 -3.15
CA LEU A 98 3.84 1.90 -2.64
C LEU A 98 4.02 0.41 -2.92
N TRP A 99 5.25 0.02 -3.20
CA TRP A 99 5.65 -1.36 -3.39
C TRP A 99 6.86 -1.67 -2.52
N PHE A 100 6.75 -2.65 -1.63
CA PHE A 100 7.87 -3.10 -0.81
C PHE A 100 8.32 -4.49 -1.25
N ILE A 101 9.63 -4.71 -1.36
CA ILE A 101 10.21 -6.05 -1.40
C ILE A 101 10.78 -6.33 -0.01
N ILE A 102 10.13 -7.24 0.71
CA ILE A 102 10.51 -7.64 2.05
C ILE A 102 11.15 -9.03 1.99
N SER A 103 12.32 -9.18 2.62
CA SER A 103 13.10 -10.42 2.65
C SER A 103 12.65 -11.39 3.75
N ARG A 104 12.05 -10.89 4.83
CA ARG A 104 11.58 -11.68 5.98
C ARG A 104 10.25 -11.17 6.52
N LYS A 105 9.39 -12.10 6.96
CA LYS A 105 8.07 -11.82 7.52
C LYS A 105 8.12 -11.65 9.05
N THR A 106 9.06 -10.85 9.54
CA THR A 106 9.23 -10.58 10.97
C THR A 106 8.46 -9.35 11.41
N THR A 107 8.17 -9.23 12.71
CA THR A 107 7.57 -8.01 13.26
C THR A 107 8.46 -6.79 13.04
N ASN A 108 9.79 -6.94 13.09
CA ASN A 108 10.75 -5.86 12.89
C ASN A 108 10.70 -5.32 11.45
N ALA A 109 10.74 -6.21 10.45
CA ALA A 109 10.55 -5.84 9.05
C ALA A 109 9.23 -5.08 8.83
N TYR A 110 8.14 -5.56 9.44
CA TYR A 110 6.84 -4.90 9.34
C TYR A 110 6.77 -3.56 10.08
N ARG A 111 7.39 -3.42 11.25
CA ARG A 111 7.47 -2.12 11.94
C ARG A 111 8.19 -1.10 11.09
N LYS A 112 9.31 -1.48 10.48
CA LYS A 112 10.06 -0.58 9.61
C LYS A 112 9.26 -0.19 8.36
N MET A 113 8.61 -1.15 7.72
CA MET A 113 7.69 -0.92 6.60
C MET A 113 6.57 0.04 7.00
N CYS A 114 5.87 -0.22 8.11
CA CYS A 114 4.77 0.62 8.59
C CYS A 114 5.25 2.04 8.93
N SER A 115 6.42 2.18 9.56
CA SER A 115 7.02 3.47 9.85
C SER A 115 7.29 4.28 8.57
N LEU A 116 7.76 3.64 7.50
CA LEU A 116 7.97 4.31 6.21
C LEU A 116 6.65 4.71 5.55
N ILE A 117 5.62 3.87 5.64
CA ILE A 117 4.26 4.22 5.20
C ILE A 117 3.76 5.43 5.99
N ARG A 118 4.03 5.48 7.31
CA ARG A 118 3.62 6.63 8.13
C ARG A 118 4.40 7.90 7.85
N GLU A 119 5.70 7.80 7.58
CA GLU A 119 6.53 8.91 7.13
C GLU A 119 6.00 9.51 5.82
N LEU A 120 5.74 8.67 4.82
CA LEU A 120 5.23 9.11 3.51
C LEU A 120 3.81 9.66 3.58
N PHE A 121 3.01 9.16 4.52
CA PHE A 121 1.64 9.60 4.73
C PHE A 121 1.46 10.41 6.02
N ALA A 122 2.44 11.23 6.39
CA ALA A 122 2.49 11.86 7.71
C ALA A 122 1.26 12.72 8.07
N THR A 123 0.68 13.42 7.09
CA THR A 123 -0.52 14.26 7.29
C THR A 123 -1.83 13.50 7.16
N SER A 124 -1.79 12.24 6.72
CA SER A 124 -3.00 11.47 6.46
C SER A 124 -3.61 10.90 7.73
N ASN A 125 -4.94 11.04 7.85
CA ASN A 125 -5.72 10.46 8.94
C ASN A 125 -6.21 9.06 8.55
N ILE A 126 -5.32 8.06 8.60
CA ILE A 126 -5.65 6.67 8.28
C ILE A 126 -6.53 6.08 9.39
N LEU A 127 -7.81 5.88 9.10
CA LEU A 127 -8.81 5.35 10.03
C LEU A 127 -8.99 3.84 9.88
N MET A 128 -8.76 3.32 8.68
CA MET A 128 -9.06 1.95 8.30
C MET A 128 -7.89 1.33 7.53
N ILE A 129 -7.52 0.12 7.93
CA ILE A 129 -6.51 -0.69 7.24
C ILE A 129 -7.11 -2.05 6.92
N VAL A 130 -7.00 -2.48 5.66
CA VAL A 130 -7.47 -3.80 5.19
C VAL A 130 -6.26 -4.63 4.77
N THR A 131 -6.16 -5.88 5.22
CA THR A 131 -5.02 -6.75 4.91
C THR A 131 -5.40 -8.21 5.13
N ASP A 132 -4.71 -9.14 4.46
CA ASP A 132 -4.78 -10.56 4.81
C ASP A 132 -4.24 -10.79 6.23
N PHE A 133 -4.66 -11.90 6.85
CA PHE A 133 -4.22 -12.25 8.19
C PHE A 133 -2.75 -12.66 8.26
N GLU A 134 -1.93 -11.76 8.81
CA GLU A 134 -0.59 -12.06 9.30
C GLU A 134 -0.38 -11.44 10.69
N LEU A 135 -0.14 -12.27 11.71
CA LEU A 135 -0.01 -11.81 13.10
C LEU A 135 1.10 -10.73 13.29
N PRO A 136 2.34 -10.92 12.79
CA PRO A 136 3.39 -9.91 12.95
C PRO A 136 3.04 -8.57 12.32
N LEU A 137 2.39 -8.59 11.15
CA LEU A 137 1.95 -7.38 10.46
C LEU A 137 0.84 -6.66 11.24
N ARG A 138 -0.14 -7.41 11.74
CA ARG A 138 -1.24 -6.84 12.53
C ARG A 138 -0.74 -6.09 13.76
N VAL A 139 0.29 -6.62 14.43
CA VAL A 139 0.95 -5.95 15.57
C VAL A 139 1.57 -4.63 15.12
N ALA A 140 2.42 -4.66 14.07
CA ALA A 140 3.09 -3.48 13.55
C ALA A 140 2.11 -2.37 13.08
N LEU A 141 1.03 -2.75 12.40
CA LEU A 141 -0.01 -1.80 11.93
C LEU A 141 -0.70 -1.10 13.10
N ARG A 142 -1.05 -1.85 14.16
CA ARG A 142 -1.69 -1.27 15.36
C ARG A 142 -0.77 -0.33 16.10
N GLU A 143 0.49 -0.71 16.28
CA GLU A 143 1.51 0.11 16.93
C GLU A 143 1.77 1.42 16.18
N THR A 144 1.78 1.37 14.83
CA THR A 144 2.15 2.52 14.00
C THR A 144 1.00 3.49 13.75
N PHE A 145 -0.21 2.97 13.48
CA PHE A 145 -1.33 3.81 13.02
C PHE A 145 -2.40 4.03 14.08
N GLY A 146 -2.47 3.20 15.14
CA GLY A 146 -3.59 3.23 16.09
C GLY A 146 -4.97 2.98 15.45
N ALA A 147 -5.00 2.54 14.19
CA ALA A 147 -6.19 2.46 13.35
C ALA A 147 -6.94 1.13 13.52
N THR A 148 -8.18 1.10 13.03
CA THR A 148 -8.94 -0.15 12.95
C THR A 148 -8.38 -1.01 11.82
N VAL A 149 -7.91 -2.21 12.18
CA VAL A 149 -7.38 -3.20 11.22
C VAL A 149 -8.44 -4.26 10.95
N TYR A 150 -8.89 -4.33 9.70
CA TYR A 150 -9.78 -5.34 9.16
C TYR A 150 -8.98 -6.42 8.46
N LEU A 151 -9.35 -7.67 8.73
CA LEU A 151 -8.73 -8.85 8.17
C LEU A 151 -9.69 -9.44 7.14
N ILE A 152 -9.19 -9.70 5.93
CA ILE A 152 -9.91 -10.37 4.84
C ILE A 152 -9.40 -11.79 4.64
#